data_AF-A0A520DS35-F1
#
_entry.id   AF-A0A520DS35-F1
#
_cell.length_a   1.000
_cell.length_b   1.000
_cell.length_c   1.000
_cell.angle_alpha   90.00
_cell.angle_beta   90.00
_cell.angle_gamma   90.00
#
_symmetry.space_group_name_H-M   'P 1'
#
loop_
_entity.id
_entity.type
_entity.pdbx_description
1 polymer ?
#
loop_
_entity_poly.entity_id
_entity_poly.type
_entity_poly.pdbx_seq_one_letter_code
_entity_poly.pdbx_strand_id
1 'polypeptide(L)'
;MTLKDRIALRLKALFAGVALSKKSVEAVAEKLAKGLTDESTDEDIDGKLNERNELFSFEDQKKHDDYLAGKAAKEASDKAAADKSAAEKAASEGKVDIPEDAPAWLKPLLEAQAATTKALTDQIAAIQTEKVGNTRREQFIQSMKGTSADYQTRELKKFDRMAFEKDEDFTEFLEETKDDHASAIQDDANENLGVDRPVGGAGGNTKKVVVATDTELDAVMENL
;
A
#
# COMPACT_ATOMS: atom_id res chain seq x y z
N MET A 1 8.52 1.69 -38.69
CA MET A 1 8.65 2.42 -37.41
C MET A 1 7.25 2.67 -36.90
N THR A 2 6.91 2.28 -35.67
CA THR A 2 5.54 2.44 -35.15
C THR A 2 5.29 3.87 -34.66
N LEU A 3 4.03 4.29 -34.52
CA LEU A 3 3.68 5.57 -33.91
C LEU A 3 4.29 5.74 -32.50
N LYS A 4 4.27 4.66 -31.69
CA LYS A 4 4.90 4.67 -30.35
C LYS A 4 6.41 4.90 -30.44
N ASP A 5 7.09 4.29 -31.40
CA ASP A 5 8.53 4.49 -31.62
C ASP A 5 8.84 5.93 -32.04
N ARG A 6 7.99 6.53 -32.90
CA ARG A 6 8.09 7.93 -33.32
C ARG A 6 7.93 8.87 -32.13
N ILE A 7 6.90 8.67 -31.31
CA ILE A 7 6.69 9.46 -30.09
C ILE A 7 7.87 9.33 -29.13
N ALA A 8 8.39 8.12 -28.90
CA ALA A 8 9.53 7.91 -28.01
C ALA A 8 10.81 8.60 -28.52
N LEU A 9 11.03 8.64 -29.84
CA LEU A 9 12.15 9.36 -30.44
C LEU A 9 11.99 10.88 -30.36
N ARG A 10 10.80 11.41 -30.65
CA ARG A 10 10.50 12.84 -30.49
C ARG A 10 10.61 13.30 -29.05
N LEU A 11 10.10 12.52 -28.08
CA LEU A 11 10.26 12.80 -26.64
C LEU A 11 11.73 12.91 -26.24
N LYS A 12 12.58 11.98 -26.70
CA LYS A 12 14.03 12.02 -26.41
C LYS A 12 14.74 13.18 -27.09
N ALA A 13 14.31 13.57 -28.29
CA ALA A 13 14.91 14.69 -29.01
C ALA A 13 14.53 16.04 -28.38
N LEU A 14 13.23 16.24 -28.12
CA LEU A 14 12.68 17.50 -27.61
C LEU A 14 13.03 17.72 -26.13
N PHE A 15 13.12 16.65 -25.34
CA PHE A 15 13.44 16.69 -23.90
C PHE A 15 14.75 15.97 -23.56
N ALA A 16 15.76 16.10 -24.44
CA ALA A 16 17.06 15.43 -24.30
C ALA A 16 17.74 15.68 -22.93
N GLY A 17 17.53 16.84 -22.32
CA GLY A 17 18.11 17.19 -21.01
C GLY A 17 17.48 16.46 -19.82
N VAL A 18 16.28 15.89 -19.97
CA VAL A 18 15.56 15.26 -18.85
C VAL A 18 16.06 13.85 -18.58
N ALA A 19 16.46 13.09 -19.62
CA ALA A 19 16.92 11.70 -19.49
C ALA A 19 15.96 10.80 -18.67
N LEU A 20 14.70 10.71 -19.11
CA LEU A 20 13.68 9.85 -18.51
C LEU A 20 14.08 8.37 -18.55
N SER A 21 13.62 7.60 -17.55
CA SER A 21 13.78 6.14 -17.54
C SER A 21 13.09 5.48 -18.74
N LYS A 22 13.57 4.31 -19.17
CA LYS A 22 12.98 3.56 -20.29
C LYS A 22 11.48 3.30 -20.09
N LYS A 23 11.09 2.92 -18.87
CA LYS A 23 9.70 2.67 -18.49
C LYS A 23 8.84 3.95 -18.59
N SER A 24 9.39 5.08 -18.17
CA SER A 24 8.74 6.39 -18.29
C SER A 24 8.53 6.80 -19.75
N VAL A 25 9.54 6.61 -20.61
CA VAL A 25 9.45 6.89 -22.05
C VAL A 25 8.37 6.02 -22.71
N GLU A 26 8.34 4.73 -22.42
CA GLU A 26 7.33 3.80 -22.95
C GLU A 26 5.92 4.20 -22.48
N ALA A 27 5.74 4.48 -21.19
CA ALA A 27 4.44 4.88 -20.64
C ALA A 27 3.90 6.19 -21.26
N VAL A 28 4.77 7.16 -21.53
CA VAL A 28 4.40 8.39 -22.23
C VAL A 28 4.00 8.09 -23.67
N ALA A 29 4.79 7.29 -24.39
CA ALA A 29 4.49 6.92 -25.77
C ALA A 29 3.16 6.16 -25.89
N GLU A 30 2.86 5.24 -24.97
CA GLU A 30 1.59 4.52 -24.95
C GLU A 30 0.37 5.41 -24.67
N LYS A 31 0.51 6.37 -23.77
CA LYS A 31 -0.57 7.32 -23.45
C LYS A 31 -0.84 8.26 -24.61
N LEU A 32 0.21 8.82 -25.22
CA LEU A 32 0.06 9.74 -26.34
C LEU A 32 -0.46 9.03 -27.59
N ALA A 33 -0.04 7.79 -27.85
CA ALA A 33 -0.52 7.01 -29.01
C ALA A 33 -2.05 6.79 -29.02
N LYS A 34 -2.76 6.97 -27.91
CA LYS A 34 -4.23 6.89 -27.86
C LYS A 34 -4.93 8.14 -28.43
N GLY A 35 -4.21 9.26 -28.49
CA GLY A 35 -4.73 10.56 -28.97
C GLY A 35 -4.11 11.02 -30.28
N LEU A 36 -3.26 10.19 -30.90
CA LEU A 36 -2.64 10.43 -32.20
C LEU A 36 -2.96 9.28 -33.16
N THR A 37 -2.80 9.53 -34.45
CA THR A 37 -2.95 8.53 -35.51
C THR A 37 -1.61 8.30 -36.21
N ASP A 38 -1.51 7.24 -37.02
CA ASP A 38 -0.28 6.98 -37.80
C ASP A 38 0.04 8.12 -38.80
N GLU A 39 -0.97 8.92 -39.18
CA GLU A 39 -0.85 10.09 -40.05
C GLU A 39 -0.41 11.36 -39.32
N SER A 40 -0.35 11.35 -37.98
CA SER A 40 0.10 12.52 -37.20
C SER A 40 1.53 12.92 -37.58
N THR A 41 1.71 14.23 -37.75
CA THR A 41 3.01 14.82 -38.10
C THR A 41 3.94 14.87 -36.88
N ASP A 42 5.21 15.12 -37.13
CA ASP A 42 6.19 15.27 -36.05
C ASP A 42 5.94 16.56 -35.24
N GLU A 43 5.29 17.57 -35.83
CA GLU A 43 4.81 18.77 -35.16
C GLU A 43 3.60 18.46 -34.24
N ASP A 44 2.66 17.62 -34.68
CA ASP A 44 1.52 17.20 -33.84
C ASP A 44 2.00 16.42 -32.60
N ILE A 45 2.98 15.54 -32.80
CA ILE A 45 3.62 14.78 -31.72
C ILE A 45 4.29 15.73 -30.72
N ASP A 46 5.06 16.70 -31.20
CA ASP A 46 5.75 17.67 -30.34
C ASP A 46 4.78 18.56 -29.57
N GLY A 47 3.70 19.02 -30.22
CA GLY A 47 2.64 19.78 -29.55
C GLY A 47 2.04 19.00 -28.39
N LYS A 48 1.70 17.72 -28.61
CA LYS A 48 1.15 16.83 -27.58
C LYS A 48 2.14 16.52 -26.46
N LEU A 49 3.42 16.41 -26.79
CA LEU A 49 4.48 16.24 -25.79
C LEU A 49 4.66 17.50 -24.93
N ASN A 50 4.59 18.69 -25.52
CA ASN A 50 4.62 19.96 -24.78
C ASN A 50 3.40 20.12 -23.87
N GLU A 51 2.18 19.92 -24.38
CA GLU A 51 0.95 19.94 -23.57
C GLU A 51 1.06 18.96 -22.38
N ARG A 52 1.59 17.76 -22.64
CA ARG A 52 1.78 16.75 -21.60
C ARG A 52 2.82 17.17 -20.57
N ASN A 53 3.89 17.85 -20.98
CA ASN A 53 4.94 18.36 -20.09
C ASN A 53 4.43 19.54 -19.24
N GLU A 54 3.59 20.41 -19.80
CA GLU A 54 2.96 21.51 -19.05
C GLU A 54 2.04 20.99 -17.94
N LEU A 55 1.26 19.93 -18.23
CA LEU A 55 0.37 19.33 -17.24
C LEU A 55 1.10 18.46 -16.22
N PHE A 56 2.09 17.68 -16.66
CA PHE A 56 2.99 16.98 -15.73
C PHE A 56 4.42 16.98 -16.25
N SER A 57 5.25 17.79 -15.60
CA SER A 57 6.66 18.00 -15.93
C SER A 57 7.44 16.69 -16.03
N PHE A 58 8.14 16.52 -17.15
CA PHE A 58 9.07 15.41 -17.34
C PHE A 58 10.28 15.53 -16.40
N GLU A 59 10.68 16.74 -16.01
CA GLU A 59 11.76 16.93 -15.03
C GLU A 59 11.38 16.38 -13.65
N ASP A 60 10.15 16.65 -13.20
CA ASP A 60 9.68 16.14 -11.92
C ASP A 60 9.44 14.63 -11.96
N GLN A 61 8.96 14.12 -13.10
CA GLN A 61 8.87 12.67 -13.34
C GLN A 61 10.26 12.01 -13.26
N LYS A 62 11.30 12.65 -13.81
CA LYS A 62 12.68 12.15 -13.69
C LYS A 62 13.18 12.17 -12.25
N LYS A 63 12.96 13.26 -11.50
CA LYS A 63 13.34 13.32 -10.07
C LYS A 63 12.68 12.21 -9.26
N HIS A 64 11.42 11.91 -9.54
CA HIS A 64 10.70 10.82 -8.90
C HIS A 64 11.27 9.44 -9.27
N ASP A 65 11.58 9.21 -10.56
CA ASP A 65 12.24 7.99 -11.02
C ASP A 65 13.61 7.80 -10.34
N ASP A 66 14.41 8.86 -10.24
CA ASP A 66 15.73 8.85 -9.57
C ASP A 66 15.60 8.57 -8.07
N TYR A 67 14.59 9.16 -7.41
CA TYR A 67 14.28 8.89 -6.00
C TYR A 67 13.92 7.42 -5.78
N LEU A 68 13.05 6.85 -6.61
CA LEU A 68 12.68 5.44 -6.51
C LEU A 68 13.87 4.52 -6.77
N ALA A 69 14.70 4.83 -7.76
CA ALA A 69 15.92 4.08 -8.03
C ALA A 69 16.90 4.14 -6.85
N GLY A 70 17.09 5.32 -6.26
CA GLY A 70 17.92 5.51 -5.08
C GLY A 70 17.38 4.77 -3.85
N LYS A 71 16.06 4.81 -3.63
CA LYS A 71 15.41 4.06 -2.55
C LYS A 71 15.58 2.55 -2.72
N ALA A 72 15.34 2.03 -3.93
CA ALA A 72 15.51 0.61 -4.23
C ALA A 72 16.97 0.17 -4.07
N ALA A 73 17.94 1.00 -4.49
CA ALA A 73 19.36 0.73 -4.29
C ALA A 73 19.74 0.69 -2.80
N LYS A 74 19.18 1.60 -2.00
CA LYS A 74 19.39 1.63 -0.55
C LYS A 74 18.77 0.41 0.13
N GLU A 75 17.53 0.06 -0.19
CA GLU A 75 16.86 -1.14 0.33
C GLU A 75 17.62 -2.42 -0.05
N ALA A 76 18.15 -2.51 -1.28
CA ALA A 76 18.98 -3.63 -1.71
C ALA A 76 20.32 -3.69 -0.95
N SER A 77 20.94 -2.54 -0.70
CA SER A 77 22.18 -2.44 0.09
C SER A 77 21.95 -2.80 1.55
N ASP A 78 20.87 -2.31 2.16
CA ASP A 78 20.50 -2.61 3.54
C ASP A 78 20.18 -4.10 3.70
N LYS A 79 19.49 -4.70 2.72
CA LYS A 79 19.24 -6.15 2.67
C LYS A 79 20.54 -6.93 2.52
N ALA A 80 21.45 -6.52 1.63
CA ALA A 80 22.74 -7.18 1.46
C ALA A 80 23.63 -7.06 2.71
N ALA A 81 23.56 -5.93 3.43
CA ALA A 81 24.24 -5.74 4.71
C ALA A 81 23.62 -6.61 5.81
N ALA A 82 22.29 -6.74 5.85
CA ALA A 82 21.59 -7.63 6.77
C ALA A 82 21.92 -9.10 6.48
N ASP A 83 21.94 -9.52 5.21
CA ASP A 83 22.30 -10.87 4.79
C ASP A 83 23.77 -11.18 5.14
N LYS A 84 24.68 -10.21 4.95
CA LYS A 84 26.09 -10.34 5.33
C LYS A 84 26.25 -10.44 6.85
N SER A 85 25.54 -9.60 7.61
CA SER A 85 25.55 -9.66 9.07
C SER A 85 24.93 -10.95 9.61
N ALA A 86 23.89 -11.47 8.95
CA ALA A 86 23.29 -12.77 9.29
C ALA A 86 24.23 -13.92 8.95
N ALA A 87 24.95 -13.86 7.82
CA ALA A 87 25.97 -14.84 7.45
C ALA A 87 27.18 -14.83 8.42
N GLU A 88 27.60 -13.65 8.88
CA GLU A 88 28.71 -13.49 9.82
C GLU A 88 28.33 -13.94 11.25
N LYS A 89 27.09 -13.67 11.68
CA LYS A 89 26.53 -14.23 12.91
C LYS A 89 26.35 -15.74 12.82
N ALA A 90 25.93 -16.25 11.66
CA ALA A 90 25.84 -17.67 11.37
C ALA A 90 27.19 -18.40 11.34
N ALA A 91 28.27 -17.71 10.96
CA ALA A 91 29.64 -18.21 10.99
C ALA A 91 30.24 -18.17 12.42
N SER A 92 29.83 -17.21 13.26
CA SER A 92 30.26 -17.13 14.67
C SER A 92 29.52 -18.14 15.57
N GLU A 93 28.24 -18.41 15.30
CA GLU A 93 27.42 -19.37 16.07
C GLU A 93 27.50 -20.81 15.50
N GLY A 94 28.25 -21.00 14.40
CA GLY A 94 28.40 -22.27 13.69
C GLY A 94 29.68 -23.04 13.98
N LYS A 95 30.46 -22.70 15.02
CA LYS A 95 31.47 -23.64 15.53
C LYS A 95 30.74 -24.78 16.24
N VAL A 96 30.37 -25.81 15.48
CA VAL A 96 30.13 -27.12 16.05
C VAL A 96 31.41 -27.52 16.76
N ASP A 97 31.35 -27.78 18.06
CA ASP A 97 32.43 -28.43 18.80
C ASP A 97 32.64 -29.82 18.17
N ILE A 98 33.53 -29.88 17.17
CA ILE A 98 33.99 -31.12 16.58
C ILE A 98 34.92 -31.73 17.61
N PRO A 99 34.64 -32.93 18.15
CA PRO A 99 35.57 -33.62 19.04
C PRO A 99 36.94 -33.69 18.37
N GLU A 100 38.00 -33.24 19.05
CA GLU A 100 39.35 -33.19 18.45
C GLU A 100 39.79 -34.58 17.91
N ASP A 101 39.28 -35.65 18.53
CA ASP A 101 39.49 -37.07 18.19
C ASP A 101 38.69 -37.60 16.99
N ALA A 102 37.89 -36.78 16.30
CA ALA A 102 37.16 -37.23 15.13
C ALA A 102 38.10 -37.56 13.95
N PRO A 103 37.94 -38.70 13.26
CA PRO A 103 38.74 -39.05 12.08
C PRO A 103 38.64 -37.96 10.99
N ALA A 104 39.74 -37.69 10.29
CA ALA A 104 39.81 -36.63 9.27
C ALA A 104 38.77 -36.79 8.13
N TRP A 105 38.33 -38.02 7.84
CA TRP A 105 37.27 -38.30 6.85
C TRP A 105 35.85 -37.96 7.36
N LEU A 106 35.65 -37.91 8.68
CA LEU A 106 34.35 -37.66 9.32
C LEU A 106 34.07 -36.16 9.49
N LYS A 107 35.12 -35.35 9.67
CA LYS A 107 35.02 -33.88 9.82
C LYS A 107 34.26 -33.19 8.66
N PRO A 108 34.59 -33.43 7.37
CA PRO A 108 33.86 -32.80 6.27
C PRO A 108 32.40 -33.29 6.16
N LEU A 109 32.11 -34.53 6.58
CA LEU A 109 30.74 -35.05 6.62
C LEU A 109 29.91 -34.37 7.72
N LEU A 110 30.50 -34.17 8.90
CA LEU A 110 29.83 -33.53 10.03
C LEU A 110 29.56 -32.04 9.76
N GLU A 111 30.50 -31.36 9.10
CA GLU A 111 30.36 -29.97 8.67
C GLU A 111 29.28 -29.82 7.59
N ALA A 112 29.26 -30.72 6.59
CA ALA A 112 28.19 -30.76 5.59
C ALA A 112 26.81 -31.05 6.21
N GLN A 113 26.74 -31.98 7.17
CA GLN A 113 25.51 -32.30 7.89
C GLN A 113 25.04 -31.12 8.74
N ALA A 114 25.94 -30.42 9.43
CA ALA A 114 25.61 -29.23 10.23
C ALA A 114 25.11 -28.08 9.35
N ALA A 115 25.76 -27.83 8.20
CA ALA A 115 25.30 -26.85 7.23
C ALA A 115 23.91 -27.19 6.67
N THR A 116 23.66 -28.47 6.41
CA THR A 116 22.35 -28.94 5.91
C THR A 116 21.26 -28.78 6.97
N THR A 117 21.53 -29.19 8.22
CA THR A 117 20.59 -29.03 9.34
C THR A 117 20.27 -27.56 9.58
N LYS A 118 21.27 -26.68 9.56
CA LYS A 118 21.09 -25.23 9.69
C LYS A 118 20.22 -24.66 8.57
N ALA A 119 20.54 -24.99 7.32
CA ALA A 119 19.75 -24.53 6.17
C ALA A 119 18.27 -24.98 6.26
N LEU A 120 18.03 -26.22 6.72
CA LEU A 120 16.68 -26.72 6.95
C LEU A 120 15.98 -26.00 8.12
N THR A 121 16.69 -25.74 9.23
CA THR A 121 16.14 -24.98 10.36
C THR A 121 15.78 -23.56 9.94
N ASP A 122 16.63 -22.87 9.18
CA ASP A 122 16.38 -21.52 8.68
C ASP A 122 15.18 -21.48 7.73
N GLN A 123 15.04 -22.47 6.84
CA GLN A 123 13.87 -22.62 5.97
C GLN A 123 12.58 -22.88 6.77
N ILE A 124 12.63 -23.72 7.80
CA ILE A 124 11.48 -23.99 8.68
C ILE A 124 11.07 -22.71 9.42
N ALA A 125 12.03 -21.95 9.94
CA ALA A 125 11.77 -20.68 10.62
C ALA A 125 11.12 -19.68 9.66
N ALA A 126 11.63 -19.54 8.43
CA ALA A 126 11.05 -18.66 7.42
C ALA A 126 9.60 -19.03 7.08
N ILE A 127 9.31 -20.32 6.88
CA ILE A 127 7.96 -20.82 6.63
C ILE A 127 7.03 -20.55 7.82
N GLN A 128 7.51 -20.72 9.05
CA GLN A 128 6.74 -20.43 10.25
C GLN A 128 6.41 -18.94 10.34
N THR A 129 7.37 -18.04 10.10
CA THR A 129 7.14 -16.59 10.07
C THR A 129 6.13 -16.19 8.99
N GLU A 130 6.26 -16.74 7.77
CA GLU A 130 5.31 -16.46 6.68
C GLU A 130 3.88 -16.93 7.03
N LYS A 131 3.74 -18.13 7.60
CA LYS A 131 2.45 -18.67 8.01
C LYS A 131 1.79 -17.83 9.11
N VAL A 132 2.57 -17.38 10.10
CA VAL A 132 2.08 -16.48 11.15
C VAL A 132 1.62 -15.15 10.55
N GLY A 133 2.42 -14.56 9.64
CA GLY A 133 2.06 -13.32 8.94
C GLY A 133 0.74 -13.43 8.15
N ASN A 134 0.57 -14.51 7.38
CA ASN A 134 -0.67 -14.77 6.64
C ASN A 134 -1.88 -14.96 7.59
N THR A 135 -1.69 -15.69 8.70
CA THR A 135 -2.76 -15.93 9.69
C THR A 135 -3.20 -14.63 10.37
N ARG A 136 -2.25 -13.78 10.78
CA ARG A 136 -2.54 -12.46 11.37
C ARG A 136 -3.27 -11.55 10.39
N ARG A 137 -2.86 -11.57 9.11
CA ARG A 137 -3.53 -10.80 8.05
C ARG A 137 -4.98 -11.26 7.85
N GLU A 138 -5.24 -12.56 7.84
CA GLU A 138 -6.60 -13.10 7.78
C GLU A 138 -7.44 -12.69 8.99
N GLN A 139 -6.88 -12.75 10.20
CA GLN A 139 -7.56 -12.32 11.43
C GLN A 139 -7.92 -10.82 11.40
N PHE A 140 -7.03 -9.96 10.91
CA PHE A 140 -7.30 -8.54 10.74
C PHE A 140 -8.38 -8.27 9.67
N ILE A 141 -8.41 -9.03 8.57
CA ILE A 141 -9.51 -8.94 7.60
C ILE A 141 -10.85 -9.31 8.25
N GLN A 142 -10.86 -10.34 9.10
CA GLN A 142 -12.08 -10.75 9.81
C GLN A 142 -12.55 -9.71 10.84
N SER A 143 -11.64 -8.99 11.51
CA SER A 143 -12.02 -7.95 12.49
C SER A 143 -12.73 -6.76 11.85
N MET A 144 -12.46 -6.49 10.57
CA MET A 144 -13.09 -5.40 9.80
C MET A 144 -14.38 -5.82 9.07
N LYS A 145 -14.85 -7.05 9.25
CA LYS A 145 -16.03 -7.56 8.54
C LYS A 145 -17.27 -6.67 8.82
N GLY A 146 -17.89 -6.16 7.76
CA GLY A 146 -19.06 -5.27 7.83
C GLY A 146 -18.76 -3.80 7.54
N THR A 147 -17.48 -3.41 7.52
CA THR A 147 -17.03 -2.09 7.02
C THR A 147 -17.01 -2.04 5.49
N SER A 148 -17.03 -0.83 4.92
CA SER A 148 -16.88 -0.61 3.47
C SER A 148 -15.54 -1.11 2.91
N ALA A 149 -15.54 -1.46 1.62
CA ALA A 149 -14.34 -1.95 0.91
C ALA A 149 -13.20 -0.91 0.88
N ASP A 150 -13.54 0.38 0.83
CA ASP A 150 -12.57 1.47 0.85
C ASP A 150 -11.89 1.60 2.22
N TYR A 151 -12.66 1.45 3.31
CA TYR A 151 -12.12 1.40 4.66
C TYR A 151 -11.17 0.20 4.83
N GLN A 152 -11.61 -1.01 4.46
CA GLN A 152 -10.78 -2.22 4.54
C GLN A 152 -9.48 -2.07 3.75
N THR A 153 -9.53 -1.50 2.54
CA THR A 153 -8.34 -1.29 1.70
C THR A 153 -7.35 -0.31 2.34
N ARG A 154 -7.85 0.74 2.99
CA ARG A 154 -7.01 1.73 3.67
C ARG A 154 -6.33 1.11 4.90
N GLU A 155 -7.09 0.40 5.72
CA GLU A 155 -6.55 -0.21 6.93
C GLU A 155 -5.60 -1.37 6.63
N LEU A 156 -5.89 -2.20 5.61
CA LEU A 156 -4.95 -3.22 5.14
C LEU A 156 -3.62 -2.64 4.68
N LYS A 157 -3.62 -1.49 4.00
CA LYS A 157 -2.36 -0.81 3.62
C LYS A 157 -1.55 -0.33 4.81
N LYS A 158 -2.19 -0.02 5.94
CA LYS A 158 -1.49 0.33 7.18
C LYS A 158 -0.96 -0.94 7.85
N PHE A 159 -1.77 -1.99 7.92
CA PHE A 159 -1.38 -3.30 8.44
C PHE A 159 -0.18 -3.89 7.71
N ASP A 160 -0.19 -3.88 6.38
CA ASP A 160 0.91 -4.41 5.55
C ASP A 160 2.24 -3.61 5.73
N ARG A 161 2.21 -2.45 6.41
CA ARG A 161 3.41 -1.65 6.77
C ARG A 161 3.88 -1.89 8.20
N MET A 162 3.11 -2.58 9.02
CA MET A 162 3.44 -2.90 10.41
C MET A 162 4.13 -4.25 10.50
N ALA A 163 5.01 -4.37 11.48
CA ALA A 163 5.66 -5.63 11.86
C ALA A 163 5.42 -5.85 13.35
N PHE A 164 4.96 -7.06 13.70
CA PHE A 164 4.68 -7.45 15.08
C PHE A 164 5.76 -8.42 15.53
N GLU A 165 6.51 -8.05 16.57
CA GLU A 165 7.57 -8.89 17.13
C GLU A 165 6.99 -10.09 17.88
N LYS A 166 5.82 -9.92 18.51
CA LYS A 166 5.13 -10.97 19.29
C LYS A 166 3.65 -11.09 18.95
N ASP A 167 3.05 -12.22 19.32
CA ASP A 167 1.61 -12.45 19.15
C ASP A 167 0.78 -11.57 20.10
N GLU A 168 1.33 -11.20 21.26
CA GLU A 168 0.68 -10.26 22.18
C GLU A 168 0.52 -8.86 21.55
N ASP A 169 1.57 -8.33 20.89
CA ASP A 169 1.54 -7.02 20.23
C ASP A 169 0.45 -6.97 19.13
N PHE A 170 0.31 -8.07 18.38
CA PHE A 170 -0.75 -8.20 17.37
C PHE A 170 -2.13 -8.28 18.01
N THR A 171 -2.26 -8.99 19.14
CA THR A 171 -3.53 -9.11 19.86
C THR A 171 -3.99 -7.76 20.41
N GLU A 172 -3.08 -7.01 21.03
CA GLU A 172 -3.34 -5.66 21.55
C GLU A 172 -3.73 -4.71 20.40
N PHE A 173 -3.04 -4.77 19.26
CA PHE A 173 -3.40 -4.03 18.07
C PHE A 173 -4.82 -4.36 17.58
N LEU A 174 -5.21 -5.64 17.55
CA LEU A 174 -6.58 -6.03 17.18
C LEU A 174 -7.63 -5.49 18.15
N GLU A 175 -7.30 -5.41 19.44
CA GLU A 175 -8.19 -4.83 20.45
C GLU A 175 -8.32 -3.31 20.30
N GLU A 176 -7.21 -2.61 20.04
CA GLU A 176 -7.19 -1.15 19.82
C GLU A 176 -8.02 -0.75 18.58
N THR A 177 -7.86 -1.46 17.46
CA THR A 177 -8.58 -1.10 16.22
C THR A 177 -10.04 -1.53 16.20
N LYS A 178 -10.49 -2.29 17.20
CA LYS A 178 -11.85 -2.82 17.26
C LYS A 178 -12.91 -1.73 17.35
N ASP A 179 -12.68 -0.73 18.18
CA ASP A 179 -13.59 0.40 18.37
C ASP A 179 -13.63 1.30 17.13
N ASP A 180 -12.51 1.44 16.43
CA ASP A 180 -12.42 2.14 15.15
C ASP A 180 -13.23 1.42 14.06
N HIS A 181 -13.16 0.09 14.00
CA HIS A 181 -13.96 -0.70 13.06
C HIS A 181 -15.46 -0.58 13.38
N ALA A 182 -15.84 -0.64 14.65
CA ALA A 182 -17.23 -0.47 15.07
C ALA A 182 -17.77 0.92 14.71
N SER A 183 -16.97 1.97 14.91
CA SER A 183 -17.31 3.34 14.55
C SER A 183 -17.47 3.49 13.03
N ALA A 184 -16.56 2.90 12.24
CA ALA A 184 -16.65 2.92 10.79
C ALA A 184 -17.91 2.23 10.24
N ILE A 185 -18.32 1.10 10.82
CA ILE A 185 -19.59 0.44 10.46
C ILE A 185 -20.79 1.36 10.72
N GLN A 186 -20.77 2.07 11.85
CA GLN A 186 -21.84 3.00 12.21
C GLN A 186 -21.87 4.22 11.28
N ASP A 187 -20.72 4.79 10.93
CA ASP A 187 -20.61 5.90 9.99
C ASP A 187 -21.11 5.50 8.59
N ASP A 188 -20.68 4.34 8.09
CA ASP A 188 -21.15 3.78 6.81
C ASP A 188 -22.69 3.55 6.83
N ALA A 189 -23.25 3.10 7.95
CA ALA A 189 -24.69 2.94 8.11
C ALA A 189 -25.43 4.29 8.15
N ASN A 190 -24.86 5.29 8.82
CA ASN A 190 -25.42 6.65 8.93
C ASN A 190 -25.40 7.39 7.59
N GLU A 191 -24.35 7.24 6.78
CA GLU A 191 -24.30 7.82 5.44
C GLU A 191 -25.38 7.23 4.53
N ASN A 192 -25.64 5.92 4.64
CA ASN A 192 -26.68 5.25 3.86
C ASN A 192 -28.11 5.54 4.35
N LEU A 193 -28.30 5.93 5.62
CA LEU A 193 -29.61 6.32 6.18
C LEU A 193 -30.18 7.62 5.57
N GLY A 194 -29.37 8.41 4.85
CA GLY A 194 -29.81 9.64 4.17
C GLY A 194 -30.25 9.47 2.72
N VAL A 195 -29.90 8.35 2.07
CA VAL A 195 -30.09 8.14 0.63
C VAL A 195 -31.51 7.66 0.29
N ASP A 196 -32.17 6.99 1.23
CA ASP A 196 -33.51 6.41 1.07
C ASP A 196 -34.62 7.25 1.72
N ARG A 197 -34.51 8.58 1.64
CA ARG A 197 -35.66 9.44 1.98
C ARG A 197 -36.74 9.22 0.93
N PRO A 198 -37.95 8.74 1.29
CA PRO A 198 -39.05 8.68 0.33
C PRO A 198 -39.28 10.07 -0.24
N VAL A 199 -39.39 10.16 -1.57
CA VAL A 199 -39.54 11.39 -2.37
C VAL A 199 -40.78 12.25 -1.97
N GLY A 200 -41.57 11.83 -0.98
CA GLY A 200 -42.70 12.59 -0.42
C GLY A 200 -42.45 13.28 0.92
N GLY A 201 -41.27 13.14 1.55
CA GLY A 201 -41.00 13.71 2.87
C GLY A 201 -40.51 15.17 2.83
N ALA A 202 -41.42 16.12 2.63
CA ALA A 202 -41.14 17.55 2.80
C ALA A 202 -40.85 17.87 4.28
N GLY A 203 -39.59 17.69 4.70
CA GLY A 203 -39.07 18.15 5.99
C GLY A 203 -38.74 19.63 5.91
N GLY A 204 -39.68 20.46 6.40
CA GLY A 204 -39.64 21.91 6.34
C GLY A 204 -38.40 22.55 6.98
N ASN A 205 -38.09 23.74 6.45
CA ASN A 205 -37.16 24.71 6.99
C ASN A 205 -37.25 24.83 8.52
N THR A 206 -36.09 24.77 9.15
CA THR A 206 -35.79 25.31 10.47
C THR A 206 -36.14 26.81 10.53
N LYS A 207 -37.36 27.19 10.97
CA LYS A 207 -37.67 28.46 11.69
C LYS A 207 -39.18 28.64 11.94
N LYS A 208 -39.63 28.24 13.14
CA LYS A 208 -40.56 28.96 14.03
C LYS A 208 -41.02 27.99 15.12
N VAL A 209 -40.43 28.08 16.31
CA VAL A 209 -41.12 27.64 17.52
C VAL A 209 -42.17 28.72 17.77
N VAL A 210 -43.44 28.44 17.49
CA VAL A 210 -44.54 29.28 17.95
C VAL A 210 -44.80 28.86 19.38
N VAL A 211 -44.39 29.70 20.33
CA VAL A 211 -44.80 29.58 21.73
C VAL A 211 -46.28 29.97 21.78
N ALA A 212 -47.11 29.11 22.37
CA ALA A 212 -48.54 29.36 22.52
C ALA A 212 -48.78 30.69 23.25
N THR A 213 -49.78 31.44 22.81
CA THR A 213 -50.13 32.72 23.42
C THR A 213 -50.93 32.50 24.71
N ASP A 214 -50.84 33.43 25.67
CA ASP A 214 -51.53 33.29 26.97
C ASP A 214 -53.04 33.06 26.81
N THR A 215 -53.63 33.58 25.73
CA THR A 215 -55.04 33.37 25.37
C THR A 215 -55.38 31.92 25.04
N GLU A 216 -54.43 31.17 24.45
CA GLU A 216 -54.60 29.75 24.14
C GLU A 216 -54.39 28.87 25.38
N LEU A 217 -53.61 29.32 26.36
CA LEU A 217 -53.44 28.63 27.64
C LEU A 217 -54.66 28.84 28.56
N ASP A 218 -55.20 30.07 28.63
CA ASP A 218 -56.39 30.37 29.45
C ASP A 218 -57.63 29.61 28.96
N ALA A 219 -57.81 29.47 27.64
CA ALA A 219 -58.94 28.71 27.08
C ALA A 219 -58.91 27.20 27.41
N VAL A 220 -57.72 26.64 27.67
CA VAL A 220 -57.57 25.24 28.10
C VAL A 220 -57.84 25.10 29.60
N MET A 221 -57.46 26.09 30.41
CA MET A 221 -57.70 26.11 31.85
C MET A 221 -59.17 26.37 32.22
N GLU A 222 -59.94 27.10 31.41
CA GLU A 222 -61.38 27.28 31.63
C GLU A 222 -62.22 26.03 31.36
N ASN A 223 -61.67 25.04 30.66
CA ASN A 223 -62.35 23.77 30.35
C ASN A 223 -61.86 22.59 31.21
N LEU A 224 -61.23 22.88 32.36
CA LEU A 224 -60.68 21.90 33.30
C LEU A 224 -61.41 21.91 34.65
#